data_AF-A0A6A3I565-F1
#
_entry.id   AF-A0A6A3I565-F1
#
_cell.length_a   1.000
_cell.length_b   1.000
_cell.length_c   1.000
_cell.angle_alpha   90.00
_cell.angle_beta   90.00
_cell.angle_gamma   90.00
#
_symmetry.space_group_name_H-M   'P 1'
#
loop_
_entity.id
_entity.type
_entity.pdbx_description
1 polymer ?
#
loop_
_entity_poly.entity_id
_entity_poly.type
_entity_poly.pdbx_seq_one_letter_code
_entity_poly.pdbx_strand_id
1 'polypeptide(L)'
;MLKQMTHYLTQREAQRLDEQLMSSVYGFSIDQLMELAGLSVAAAVGKQFPSAAVASTSNAAGGGYNRVLVVAGPGNNGGDALVAARHLVHFGYSPSILYPKRSAKPLFEVRRLLGAGGAV
;
A
#
# COMPACT_ATOMS: atom_id res chain seq x y z
N MET A 1 10.94 26.83 11.27
CA MET A 1 10.56 25.40 11.29
C MET A 1 11.84 24.59 11.08
N LEU A 2 12.37 23.92 12.11
CA LEU A 2 13.57 23.10 11.94
C LEU A 2 13.20 21.90 11.07
N LYS A 3 13.90 21.75 9.93
CA LYS A 3 13.78 20.57 9.08
C LYS A 3 14.34 19.39 9.89
N GLN A 4 13.47 18.57 10.47
CA GLN A 4 13.93 17.34 11.13
C GLN A 4 14.69 16.51 10.09
N MET A 5 15.92 16.12 10.44
CA MET A 5 16.70 15.20 9.63
C MET A 5 16.12 13.80 9.80
N THR A 6 15.65 13.21 8.70
CA THR A 6 15.25 11.81 8.66
C THR A 6 16.49 10.92 8.78
N HIS A 7 16.48 10.00 9.74
CA HIS A 7 17.52 8.98 9.90
C HIS A 7 17.26 7.81 8.93
N TYR A 8 18.26 7.39 8.17
CA TYR A 8 18.17 6.21 7.29
C TYR A 8 18.55 4.96 8.08
N LEU A 9 17.67 3.98 8.12
CA LEU A 9 17.87 2.74 8.87
C LEU A 9 18.64 1.71 8.04
N THR A 10 19.56 1.00 8.68
CA THR A 10 20.11 -0.26 8.16
C THR A 10 19.05 -1.36 8.20
N GLN A 11 19.27 -2.46 7.47
CA GLN A 11 18.38 -3.62 7.50
C GLN A 11 18.14 -4.14 8.92
N ARG A 12 19.20 -4.24 9.73
CA ARG A 12 19.12 -4.74 11.10
C ARG A 12 18.29 -3.83 12.01
N GLU A 13 18.43 -2.51 11.84
CA GLU A 13 17.65 -1.54 12.59
C GLU A 13 16.17 -1.57 12.21
N ALA A 14 15.87 -1.68 10.90
CA ALA A 14 14.50 -1.80 10.41
C ALA A 14 13.81 -3.07 10.94
N GLN A 15 14.49 -4.23 10.88
CA GLN A 15 13.97 -5.49 11.44
C GLN A 15 13.68 -5.37 12.94
N ARG A 16 14.61 -4.75 13.69
CA ARG A 16 14.44 -4.56 15.13
C ARG A 16 13.26 -3.64 15.44
N LEU A 17 13.03 -2.62 14.63
CA LEU A 17 11.89 -1.72 14.79
C LEU A 17 10.56 -2.47 14.56
N ASP A 18 10.49 -3.29 13.50
CA ASP A 18 9.30 -4.12 13.23
C ASP A 18 9.01 -5.08 14.39
N GLU A 19 10.03 -5.76 14.92
CA GLU A 19 9.91 -6.64 16.09
C GLU A 19 9.42 -5.89 17.32
N GLN A 20 9.90 -4.66 17.55
CA GLN A 20 9.44 -3.83 18.66
C GLN A 20 7.97 -3.45 18.50
N LEU A 21 7.55 -2.95 17.33
CA LEU A 21 6.17 -2.54 17.08
C LEU A 21 5.16 -3.67 17.31
N MET A 22 5.55 -4.91 16.97
CA MET A 22 4.72 -6.10 17.15
C MET A 22 4.90 -6.79 18.50
N SER A 23 5.80 -6.31 19.36
CA SER A 23 5.98 -6.84 20.72
C SER A 23 4.78 -6.55 21.61
N SER A 24 4.67 -7.22 22.74
CA SER A 24 3.62 -6.94 23.74
C SER A 24 3.66 -5.52 24.32
N VAL A 25 4.75 -4.77 24.11
CA VAL A 25 4.89 -3.39 24.58
C VAL A 25 4.03 -2.44 23.76
N TYR A 26 4.03 -2.59 22.43
CA TYR A 26 3.27 -1.73 21.51
C TYR A 26 2.02 -2.42 20.96
N GLY A 27 2.09 -3.74 20.74
CA GLY A 27 0.94 -4.59 20.46
C GLY A 27 0.32 -4.42 19.07
N PHE A 28 1.03 -3.80 18.13
CA PHE A 28 0.51 -3.70 16.76
C PHE A 28 0.48 -5.07 16.10
N SER A 29 -0.65 -5.39 15.49
CA SER A 29 -0.74 -6.59 14.66
C SER A 29 -0.24 -6.29 13.24
N ILE A 30 0.24 -7.34 12.56
CA ILE A 30 0.81 -7.20 11.21
C ILE A 30 -0.20 -6.67 10.18
N ASP A 31 -1.48 -7.02 10.31
CA ASP A 31 -2.56 -6.52 9.47
C ASP A 31 -2.81 -5.03 9.68
N GLN A 32 -2.70 -4.51 10.90
CA GLN A 32 -2.81 -3.07 11.17
C GLN A 32 -1.67 -2.29 10.51
N LEU A 33 -0.43 -2.74 10.69
CA LEU A 33 0.74 -2.08 10.10
C LEU A 33 0.69 -2.13 8.56
N MET A 34 0.30 -3.26 8.00
CA MET A 34 0.14 -3.46 6.56
C MET A 34 -0.99 -2.59 5.97
N GLU A 35 -2.11 -2.45 6.69
CA GLU A 35 -3.22 -1.57 6.29
C GLU A 35 -2.76 -0.12 6.16
N LEU A 36 -2.01 0.36 7.17
CA LEU A 36 -1.45 1.72 7.20
C LEU A 36 -0.38 1.91 6.14
N ALA A 37 0.50 0.93 5.93
CA ALA A 37 1.54 0.97 4.92
C ALA A 37 0.95 1.05 3.50
N GLY A 38 -0.01 0.18 3.17
CA GLY A 38 -0.66 0.19 1.86
C GLY A 38 -1.48 1.46 1.60
N LEU A 39 -2.17 2.00 2.60
CA LEU A 39 -2.81 3.31 2.52
C LEU A 39 -1.79 4.42 2.22
N SER A 40 -0.64 4.42 2.90
CA SER A 40 0.43 5.39 2.68
C SER A 40 0.98 5.33 1.25
N VAL A 41 1.18 4.12 0.71
CA VAL A 41 1.58 3.92 -0.69
C VAL A 41 0.54 4.48 -1.65
N ALA A 42 -0.75 4.15 -1.47
CA ALA A 42 -1.82 4.67 -2.32
C ALA A 42 -1.92 6.20 -2.25
N ALA A 43 -1.72 6.81 -1.08
CA ALA A 43 -1.75 8.25 -0.89
C ALA A 43 -0.56 8.95 -1.59
N ALA A 44 0.62 8.36 -1.53
CA ALA A 44 1.80 8.86 -2.23
C ALA A 44 1.58 8.82 -3.76
N VAL A 45 1.00 7.73 -4.29
CA VAL A 45 0.60 7.63 -5.70
C VAL A 45 -0.44 8.69 -6.05
N GLY A 46 -1.49 8.83 -5.24
CA GLY A 46 -2.54 9.85 -5.35
C GLY A 46 -1.99 11.27 -5.52
N LYS A 47 -0.99 11.61 -4.71
CA LYS A 47 -0.33 12.91 -4.71
C LYS A 47 0.56 13.12 -5.94
N GLN A 48 1.32 12.11 -6.31
CA GLN A 48 2.31 12.21 -7.40
C GLN A 48 1.67 12.10 -8.79
N PHE A 49 0.61 11.31 -8.92
CA PHE A 49 -0.05 10.97 -10.18
C PHE A 49 -1.57 11.09 -10.07
N PRO A 50 -2.15 12.29 -9.91
CA PRO A 50 -3.59 12.45 -9.67
C PRO A 50 -4.47 11.69 -10.68
N SER A 51 -5.46 10.95 -10.18
CA SER A 51 -6.38 10.18 -11.02
C SER A 51 -7.29 11.08 -11.85
N ALA A 52 -7.87 10.59 -12.94
CA ALA A 52 -8.76 11.42 -13.77
C ALA A 52 -9.99 11.93 -13.00
N ALA A 53 -10.46 11.16 -12.01
CA ALA A 53 -11.56 11.53 -11.12
C ALA A 53 -11.26 12.80 -10.31
N VAL A 54 -9.98 13.05 -10.00
CA VAL A 54 -9.53 14.23 -9.24
C VAL A 54 -8.91 15.28 -10.17
N ALA A 55 -8.32 14.87 -11.29
CA ALA A 55 -7.65 15.75 -12.24
C ALA A 55 -8.60 16.69 -12.98
N SER A 56 -9.90 16.36 -13.10
CA SER A 56 -10.93 17.26 -13.67
C SER A 56 -11.11 18.57 -12.89
N THR A 57 -10.59 18.64 -11.65
CA THR A 57 -10.56 19.86 -10.83
C THR A 57 -9.22 20.60 -10.86
N SER A 58 -8.24 20.07 -11.60
CA SER A 58 -6.91 20.66 -11.76
C SER A 58 -6.64 20.99 -13.22
N ASN A 59 -5.96 22.10 -13.52
CA ASN A 59 -5.58 22.50 -14.89
C ASN A 59 -4.52 21.58 -15.55
N ALA A 60 -4.44 20.31 -15.14
CA ALA A 60 -3.51 19.34 -15.69
C ALA A 60 -3.95 18.97 -17.12
N ALA A 61 -3.14 19.36 -18.10
CA ALA A 61 -3.41 19.29 -19.54
C ALA A 61 -3.50 17.88 -20.16
N GLY A 62 -3.72 16.84 -19.35
CA GLY A 62 -3.90 15.47 -19.81
C GLY A 62 -4.81 14.74 -18.83
N GLY A 63 -5.95 14.24 -19.31
CA GLY A 63 -6.91 13.47 -18.51
C GLY A 63 -6.17 12.45 -17.66
N GLY A 64 -6.33 12.55 -16.33
CA GLY A 64 -5.40 12.00 -15.33
C GLY A 64 -5.11 10.50 -15.40
N TYR A 65 -4.30 10.01 -14.45
CA TYR A 65 -3.80 8.64 -14.44
C TYR A 65 -4.86 7.68 -13.90
N ASN A 66 -5.44 6.82 -14.75
CA ASN A 66 -6.44 5.86 -14.27
C ASN A 66 -5.89 4.46 -14.06
N ARG A 67 -5.07 3.92 -14.97
CA ARG A 67 -4.63 2.52 -14.89
C ARG A 67 -3.33 2.38 -14.11
N VAL A 68 -3.28 1.43 -13.18
CA VAL A 68 -2.09 1.11 -12.38
C VAL A 68 -1.84 -0.39 -12.43
N LEU A 69 -0.61 -0.83 -12.70
CA LEU A 69 -0.24 -2.24 -12.50
C LEU A 69 0.41 -2.38 -11.13
N VAL A 70 -0.19 -3.18 -10.27
CA VAL A 70 0.34 -3.53 -8.95
C VAL A 70 1.00 -4.90 -9.04
N VAL A 71 2.31 -4.97 -8.74
CA VAL A 71 3.07 -6.22 -8.74
C VAL A 71 3.34 -6.64 -7.30
N ALA A 72 2.75 -7.75 -6.87
CA ALA A 72 2.84 -8.25 -5.50
C ALA A 72 3.80 -9.44 -5.39
N GLY A 73 4.71 -9.39 -4.42
CA GLY A 73 5.61 -10.49 -4.06
C GLY A 73 5.01 -11.44 -3.02
N PRO A 74 5.68 -12.56 -2.68
CA PRO A 74 5.15 -13.57 -1.75
C PRO A 74 5.24 -13.19 -0.26
N GLY A 75 5.80 -12.02 0.08
CA GLY A 75 6.06 -11.58 1.47
C GLY A 75 5.20 -10.40 1.90
N ASN A 76 5.61 -9.74 2.99
CA ASN A 76 4.88 -8.61 3.59
C ASN A 76 4.69 -7.45 2.60
N ASN A 77 5.71 -7.07 1.83
CA ASN A 77 5.60 -6.06 0.77
C ASN A 77 4.54 -6.40 -0.30
N GLY A 78 4.29 -7.70 -0.52
CA GLY A 78 3.19 -8.13 -1.39
C GLY A 78 1.84 -7.85 -0.76
N GLY A 79 1.70 -8.06 0.54
CA GLY A 79 0.53 -7.65 1.32
C GLY A 79 0.30 -6.14 1.26
N ASP A 80 1.34 -5.34 1.48
CA ASP A 80 1.27 -3.87 1.36
C ASP A 80 0.80 -3.44 -0.03
N ALA A 81 1.30 -4.09 -1.08
CA ALA A 81 0.90 -3.84 -2.46
C ALA A 81 -0.59 -4.18 -2.71
N LEU A 82 -1.09 -5.30 -2.15
CA LEU A 82 -2.50 -5.68 -2.28
C LEU A 82 -3.43 -4.72 -1.52
N VAL A 83 -3.03 -4.27 -0.32
CA VAL A 83 -3.73 -3.21 0.42
C VAL A 83 -3.73 -1.91 -0.38
N ALA A 84 -2.57 -1.51 -0.93
CA ALA A 84 -2.46 -0.32 -1.76
C ALA A 84 -3.37 -0.41 -3.00
N ALA A 85 -3.45 -1.56 -3.66
CA ALA A 85 -4.36 -1.78 -4.79
C ALA A 85 -5.81 -1.48 -4.41
N ARG A 86 -6.27 -1.95 -3.24
CA ARG A 86 -7.63 -1.67 -2.76
C ARG A 86 -7.85 -0.17 -2.51
N HIS A 87 -6.92 0.52 -1.86
CA HIS A 87 -7.04 1.97 -1.63
C HIS A 87 -6.99 2.77 -2.94
N LEU A 88 -6.20 2.33 -3.92
CA LEU A 88 -6.16 2.94 -5.25
C LEU A 88 -7.53 2.90 -5.95
N VAL A 89 -8.31 1.82 -5.78
CA VAL A 89 -9.71 1.78 -6.27
C VAL A 89 -10.52 2.92 -5.63
N HIS A 90 -10.44 3.09 -4.32
CA HIS A 90 -11.16 4.15 -3.62
C HIS A 90 -10.69 5.57 -4.02
N PHE A 91 -9.46 5.70 -4.49
CA PHE A 91 -8.90 6.98 -4.97
C PHE A 91 -9.18 7.25 -6.46
N GLY A 92 -10.02 6.42 -7.09
CA GLY A 92 -10.48 6.61 -8.47
C GLY A 92 -9.54 6.04 -9.53
N TYR A 93 -8.60 5.18 -9.14
CA TYR A 93 -7.79 4.40 -10.09
C TYR A 93 -8.47 3.08 -10.46
N SER A 94 -7.95 2.44 -11.50
CA SER A 94 -8.31 1.09 -11.96
C SER A 94 -7.06 0.21 -11.94
N PRO A 95 -6.72 -0.35 -10.76
CA PRO A 95 -5.54 -1.20 -10.63
C PRO A 95 -5.75 -2.61 -11.19
N SER A 96 -4.76 -3.13 -11.90
CA SER A 96 -4.61 -4.56 -12.21
C SER A 96 -3.54 -5.17 -11.33
N ILE A 97 -3.71 -6.41 -10.87
CA ILE A 97 -2.79 -7.06 -9.93
C ILE A 97 -2.07 -8.23 -10.61
N LEU A 98 -0.73 -8.19 -10.59
CA LEU A 98 0.12 -9.33 -10.91
C LEU A 98 0.65 -9.93 -9.60
N TYR A 99 0.15 -11.10 -9.21
CA TYR A 99 0.57 -11.80 -7.99
C TYR A 99 0.96 -13.26 -8.29
N PRO A 100 2.17 -13.51 -8.83
CA PRO A 100 2.54 -14.80 -9.40
C PRO A 100 2.81 -15.89 -8.35
N LYS A 101 3.32 -15.52 -7.17
CA LYS A 101 3.58 -16.45 -6.08
C LYS A 101 2.83 -16.04 -4.83
N ARG A 102 1.68 -16.65 -4.61
CA ARG A 102 0.83 -16.35 -3.45
C ARG A 102 1.37 -17.02 -2.19
N SER A 103 1.35 -16.29 -1.08
CA SER A 103 1.67 -16.84 0.23
C SER A 103 0.52 -17.74 0.70
N ALA A 104 0.84 -18.88 1.29
CA ALA A 104 -0.14 -19.77 1.90
C ALA A 104 -0.57 -19.33 3.32
N LYS A 105 0.02 -18.26 3.86
CA LYS A 105 -0.35 -17.80 5.20
C LYS A 105 -1.75 -17.16 5.16
N PRO A 106 -2.63 -17.45 6.13
CA PRO A 106 -4.01 -16.94 6.16
C PRO A 106 -4.14 -15.41 6.07
N LEU A 107 -3.11 -14.68 6.51
CA LEU A 107 -3.04 -13.22 6.41
C LEU A 107 -3.15 -12.71 4.96
N PHE A 108 -2.61 -13.46 4.00
CA PHE A 108 -2.53 -13.05 2.58
C PHE A 108 -3.62 -13.67 1.71
N GLU A 109 -4.66 -14.26 2.31
CA GLU A 109 -5.83 -14.66 1.56
C GLU A 109 -6.43 -13.43 0.86
N VAL A 110 -6.44 -13.47 -0.47
CA VAL A 110 -6.81 -12.35 -1.34
C VAL A 110 -8.17 -11.74 -0.98
N ARG A 111 -9.13 -12.57 -0.53
CA ARG A 111 -10.46 -12.12 -0.09
C ARG A 111 -10.40 -11.19 1.12
N ARG A 112 -9.43 -11.37 2.00
CA ARG A 112 -9.22 -10.56 3.21
C ARG A 112 -8.59 -9.20 2.89
N LEU A 113 -7.75 -9.15 1.86
CA LEU A 113 -7.03 -7.95 1.45
C LEU A 113 -7.79 -7.09 0.43
N LEU A 114 -8.58 -7.71 -0.46
CA LEU A 114 -9.33 -7.02 -1.52
C LEU A 114 -10.80 -6.74 -1.18
N GLY A 115 -11.34 -7.25 -0.07
CA GLY A 115 -12.75 -7.09 0.30
C GLY A 115 -13.72 -7.97 -0.50
N ALA A 116 -15.02 -7.92 -0.15
CA ALA A 116 -16.06 -8.85 -0.64
C ALA A 116 -16.45 -8.73 -2.12
N GLY A 117 -15.75 -7.91 -2.92
CA GLY A 117 -16.02 -7.69 -4.34
C GLY A 117 -14.88 -8.12 -5.27
N GLY A 118 -14.01 -9.03 -4.82
CA GLY A 118 -12.72 -9.39 -5.45
C GLY A 118 -12.77 -10.05 -6.84
N ALA A 119 -13.37 -9.38 -7.82
CA ALA A 119 -13.06 -9.54 -9.21
C ALA A 119 -12.11 -8.40 -9.61
N VAL A 120 -10.82 -8.75 -9.73
CA VAL A 120 -9.81 -7.99 -10.48
C VAL A 120 -9.33 -8.88 -11.60
#